data_AF-A0A554JH01-F1
#
_entry.id   AF-A0A554JH01-F1
#
_cell.length_a   1.000
_cell.length_b   1.000
_cell.length_c   1.000
_cell.angle_alpha   90.00
_cell.angle_beta   90.00
_cell.angle_gamma   90.00
#
_symmetry.space_group_name_H-M   'P 1'
#
loop_
_entity.id
_entity.type
_entity.pdbx_description
1 polymer ?
#
loop_
_entity_poly.entity_id
_entity_poly.type
_entity_poly.pdbx_seq_one_letter_code
_entity_poly.pdbx_strand_id
1 'polypeptide(L)'
;MRELDIQSRLEDTQRGEITCSKQILIDNKTTMGKINELVGVKIVFASLFLVFSVFFFGTTGVVFGQAAEICNGKDDNGDGVVDEGLNCDHYLSYLLDKSINPIGVVLRDQFIDPTDFTLVLIERLLNPVRKLHEGLAFNPKRPNLHYLAYRLQSSASFVPRSVLIENQFERNIITVTKPRYLLTPTGKKKAGIPIERILSTVPTSVADKLIASVVPPIPQNANHYLCYDVEPYNIAKGVTLRDQFQNRQFEVIRGLYLCNPAEKTHNGKVSEIVDRDNHLMCYEVIPHNQINRKVITHDQFGIKSQTAVRTEEICVPTVKTLLPPNGVHPLGKTPEIN
;
A
#
# COMPACT_ATOMS: atom_id res chain seq x y z
N MET A 1 33.93 -32.26 -34.78
CA MET A 1 35.12 -31.43 -35.08
C MET A 1 34.71 -29.98 -34.92
N ARG A 2 35.07 -29.18 -33.91
CA ARG A 2 36.00 -29.23 -32.77
C ARG A 2 35.34 -28.34 -31.71
N GLU A 3 34.98 -28.87 -30.53
CA GLU A 3 35.65 -28.62 -29.24
C GLU A 3 36.64 -27.44 -29.22
N LEU A 4 36.37 -26.46 -28.35
CA LEU A 4 37.31 -25.90 -27.39
C LEU A 4 36.54 -25.17 -26.28
N ASP A 5 36.51 -25.83 -25.13
CA ASP A 5 36.22 -25.39 -23.77
C ASP A 5 37.39 -24.53 -23.25
N ILE A 6 37.13 -23.45 -22.48
CA ILE A 6 37.91 -23.05 -21.28
C ILE A 6 37.03 -22.16 -20.38
N GLN A 7 36.86 -22.62 -19.13
CA GLN A 7 36.23 -21.97 -17.99
C GLN A 7 36.98 -20.75 -17.39
N SER A 8 36.20 -20.02 -16.57
CA SER A 8 36.56 -19.42 -15.27
C SER A 8 36.69 -17.89 -15.21
N ARG A 9 35.70 -17.26 -14.54
CA ARG A 9 35.90 -16.31 -13.43
C ARG A 9 34.56 -16.01 -12.77
N LEU A 10 34.42 -16.56 -11.56
CA LEU A 10 33.51 -16.12 -10.51
C LEU A 10 34.06 -14.83 -9.90
N GLU A 11 33.20 -14.12 -9.15
CA GLU A 11 33.42 -12.85 -8.43
C GLU A 11 33.25 -11.62 -9.36
N ASP A 12 32.28 -10.72 -9.18
CA ASP A 12 31.97 -10.02 -7.93
C ASP A 12 30.52 -9.48 -7.99
N THR A 13 29.68 -9.86 -7.03
CA THR A 13 28.34 -9.30 -6.82
C THR A 13 28.43 -8.41 -5.58
N GLN A 14 28.80 -7.14 -5.78
CA GLN A 14 28.62 -6.13 -4.76
C GLN A 14 27.12 -5.82 -4.63
N ARG A 15 26.52 -6.52 -3.67
CA ARG A 15 25.25 -6.22 -3.04
C ARG A 15 25.39 -4.89 -2.30
N GLY A 16 24.66 -3.87 -2.76
CA GLY A 16 24.53 -2.61 -2.04
C GLY A 16 23.75 -2.82 -0.75
N GLU A 17 24.47 -3.08 0.35
CA GLU A 17 23.98 -2.83 1.70
C GLU A 17 24.23 -1.36 2.02
N ILE A 18 23.16 -0.55 2.09
CA ILE A 18 23.21 0.73 2.79
C ILE A 18 22.64 0.46 4.18
N THR A 19 23.54 0.20 5.13
CA THR A 19 23.20 0.13 6.55
C THR A 19 23.15 1.53 7.14
N CYS A 20 22.12 1.78 7.94
CA CYS A 20 21.97 2.91 8.84
C CYS A 20 23.27 3.23 9.62
N SER A 21 23.50 4.53 9.87
CA SER A 21 24.75 5.16 10.31
C SER A 21 25.49 4.40 11.43
N LYS A 22 26.71 3.90 11.14
CA LYS A 22 27.64 3.37 12.16
C LYS A 22 28.49 4.51 12.74
N GLN A 23 28.27 4.82 14.02
CA GLN A 23 29.12 5.68 14.84
C GLN A 23 30.51 5.05 15.01
N ILE A 24 31.57 5.83 14.76
CA ILE A 24 32.98 5.45 14.93
C ILE A 24 33.30 5.35 16.44
N LEU A 25 33.63 4.15 16.92
CA LEU A 25 34.31 3.94 18.20
C LEU A 25 35.81 3.82 17.93
N ILE A 26 36.58 4.77 18.44
CA ILE A 26 38.05 4.77 18.39
C ILE A 26 38.54 3.82 19.50
N ASP A 27 38.99 2.62 19.12
CA ASP A 27 39.75 1.73 20.00
C ASP A 27 41.20 2.20 20.08
N ASN A 28 41.58 2.80 21.21
CA ASN A 28 42.97 3.12 21.51
C ASN A 28 43.70 1.84 21.96
N LYS A 29 44.57 1.35 21.07
CA LYS A 29 45.44 0.20 21.32
C LYS A 29 46.59 0.58 22.26
N THR A 30 46.84 -0.33 23.19
CA THR A 30 47.78 -0.38 24.30
C THR A 30 49.25 -0.16 23.90
N THR A 31 50.00 0.59 24.72
CA THR A 31 51.46 0.37 24.86
C THR A 31 51.87 0.46 26.34
N MET A 32 52.38 -0.65 26.84
CA MET A 32 52.96 -0.85 28.18
C MET A 32 54.37 -0.25 28.25
N GLY A 33 54.66 0.53 29.29
CA GLY A 33 56.00 0.94 29.71
C GLY A 33 56.18 0.74 31.22
N LYS A 34 57.22 0.00 31.62
CA LYS A 34 57.58 -0.41 32.99
C LYS A 34 58.31 0.73 33.74
N ILE A 35 57.90 1.08 34.98
CA ILE A 35 58.46 0.70 36.31
C ILE A 35 59.45 1.73 36.94
N ASN A 36 59.10 2.15 38.18
CA ASN A 36 59.88 2.43 39.41
C ASN A 36 60.06 3.83 40.03
N GLU A 37 59.60 3.91 41.30
CA GLU A 37 60.15 4.58 42.52
C GLU A 37 60.25 6.13 42.54
N LEU A 38 60.08 6.89 43.65
CA LEU A 38 59.89 6.65 45.09
C LEU A 38 59.34 7.97 45.73
N VAL A 39 59.10 7.92 47.04
CA VAL A 39 59.00 9.01 48.04
C VAL A 39 57.58 9.32 48.53
N GLY A 40 57.33 8.83 49.75
CA GLY A 40 56.11 9.07 50.50
C GLY A 40 56.17 10.30 51.41
N VAL A 41 54.99 10.73 51.84
CA VAL A 41 54.77 11.55 53.04
C VAL A 41 53.49 11.05 53.72
N LYS A 42 53.58 10.88 55.04
CA LYS A 42 52.55 10.35 55.94
C LYS A 42 51.61 11.45 56.46
N ILE A 43 50.31 11.11 56.51
CA ILE A 43 49.28 11.44 57.53
C ILE A 43 48.83 12.91 57.66
N VAL A 44 47.53 13.17 57.43
CA VAL A 44 46.56 13.72 58.41
C VAL A 44 45.14 13.26 58.05
N PHE A 45 44.46 12.55 58.97
CA PHE A 45 43.02 12.31 58.91
C PHE A 45 42.28 13.58 59.37
N ALA A 46 41.56 14.23 58.46
CA ALA A 46 40.58 15.26 58.82
C ALA A 46 39.34 15.09 57.95
N SER A 47 38.28 14.61 58.60
CA SER A 47 36.93 14.44 58.09
C SER A 47 36.39 15.79 57.59
N LEU A 48 36.13 15.88 56.28
CA LEU A 48 35.38 17.02 55.72
C LEU A 48 34.39 16.49 54.69
N PHE A 49 33.11 16.73 54.96
CA PHE A 49 31.95 16.40 54.14
C PHE A 49 32.16 16.88 52.68
N LEU A 50 32.35 15.94 51.75
CA LEU A 50 32.22 16.20 50.32
C LEU A 50 30.78 15.87 49.91
N VAL A 51 30.04 16.92 49.60
CA VAL A 51 28.72 16.89 48.97
C VAL A 51 28.82 16.04 47.71
N PHE A 52 28.04 14.97 47.64
CA PHE A 52 27.90 14.11 46.47
C PHE A 52 27.28 14.96 45.34
N SER A 53 28.09 15.58 44.50
CA SER A 53 27.62 16.13 43.22
C SER A 53 27.16 14.96 42.38
N VAL A 54 25.85 14.69 42.42
CA VAL A 54 25.17 13.85 41.44
C VAL A 54 25.34 14.55 40.10
N PHE A 55 26.36 14.15 39.34
CA PHE A 55 26.41 14.42 37.92
C PHE A 55 25.26 13.64 37.27
N PHE A 56 24.10 14.29 37.17
CA PHE A 56 23.09 13.95 36.17
C PHE A 56 23.75 14.18 34.81
N PHE A 57 24.33 13.15 34.22
CA PHE A 57 24.47 13.09 32.77
C PHE A 57 23.05 12.98 32.21
N GLY A 58 22.41 14.12 32.04
CA GLY A 58 21.23 14.25 31.21
C GLY A 58 21.64 14.01 29.77
N THR A 59 21.73 12.74 29.38
CA THR A 59 21.63 12.39 27.97
C THR A 59 20.19 12.67 27.58
N THR A 60 19.92 13.89 27.09
CA THR A 60 18.78 14.13 26.22
C THR A 60 19.01 13.28 24.98
N GLY A 61 18.66 12.00 25.06
CA GLY A 61 18.49 11.15 23.90
C GLY A 61 17.47 11.86 23.03
N VAL A 62 17.93 12.41 21.92
CA VAL A 62 17.07 12.88 20.85
C VAL A 62 16.29 11.63 20.43
N VAL A 63 15.02 11.55 20.81
CA VAL A 63 14.10 10.59 20.21
C VAL A 63 13.95 11.07 18.77
N PHE A 64 14.81 10.58 17.89
CA PHE A 64 14.54 10.66 16.46
C PHE A 64 13.22 9.94 16.26
N GLY A 65 12.19 10.68 15.86
CA GLY A 65 10.95 10.07 15.42
C GLY A 65 11.31 9.08 14.32
N GLN A 66 11.12 7.79 14.59
CA GLN A 66 11.28 6.75 13.60
C GLN A 66 10.37 7.10 12.41
N ALA A 67 10.91 7.01 11.19
CA ALA A 67 10.10 7.23 10.00
C ALA A 67 8.95 6.20 9.98
N ALA A 68 7.78 6.58 9.47
CA ALA A 68 6.70 5.62 9.31
C ALA A 68 7.03 4.68 8.15
N GLU A 69 6.84 3.38 8.36
CA GLU A 69 6.96 2.37 7.29
C GLU A 69 6.02 2.71 6.13
N ILE A 70 6.47 2.41 4.90
CA ILE A 70 5.62 2.32 3.71
C ILE A 70 5.81 0.97 3.04
N CYS A 71 4.87 0.53 2.20
CA CYS A 71 4.98 -0.76 1.49
C CYS A 71 5.99 -0.72 0.32
N ASN A 72 7.28 -0.46 0.60
CA ASN A 72 8.36 -0.34 -0.39
C ASN A 72 9.38 -1.48 -0.28
N GLY A 73 9.27 -2.35 0.72
CA GLY A 73 10.18 -3.47 0.95
C GLY A 73 11.52 -3.05 1.59
N LYS A 74 11.54 -1.91 2.27
CA LYS A 74 12.66 -1.37 3.04
C LYS A 74 12.23 -1.27 4.50
N ASP A 75 13.21 -1.32 5.40
CA ASP A 75 13.04 -0.99 6.81
C ASP A 75 13.24 0.53 6.92
N ASP A 76 12.15 1.28 6.79
CA ASP A 76 12.19 2.76 6.76
C ASP A 76 12.48 3.34 8.15
N ASN A 77 12.08 2.61 9.19
CA ASN A 77 12.13 3.04 10.59
C ASN A 77 13.39 2.56 11.35
N GLY A 78 14.14 1.63 10.74
CA GLY A 78 15.41 1.08 11.23
C GLY A 78 15.28 0.08 12.37
N ASP A 79 14.10 -0.51 12.60
CA ASP A 79 13.85 -1.45 13.70
C ASP A 79 14.25 -2.91 13.37
N GLY A 80 14.70 -3.15 12.14
CA GLY A 80 15.13 -4.44 11.63
C GLY A 80 14.00 -5.32 11.07
N VAL A 81 12.77 -4.80 11.03
CA VAL A 81 11.61 -5.42 10.39
C VAL A 81 11.24 -4.58 9.17
N VAL A 82 10.72 -5.23 8.12
CA VAL A 82 10.39 -4.59 6.85
C VAL A 82 8.88 -4.54 6.68
N ASP A 83 8.35 -3.34 6.39
CA ASP A 83 6.94 -3.07 6.13
C ASP A 83 6.00 -3.61 7.24
N GLU A 84 6.40 -3.63 8.52
CA GLU A 84 5.59 -4.17 9.61
C GLU A 84 4.40 -3.30 9.99
N GLY A 85 3.34 -3.95 10.49
CA GLY A 85 2.08 -3.27 10.79
C GLY A 85 1.30 -2.78 9.57
N LEU A 86 1.85 -2.89 8.36
CA LEU A 86 1.23 -2.43 7.13
C LEU A 86 0.47 -3.53 6.38
N ASN A 87 -0.57 -3.09 5.66
CA ASN A 87 -1.36 -3.94 4.80
C ASN A 87 -0.94 -3.81 3.34
N CYS A 88 0.14 -4.51 2.98
CA CYS A 88 0.76 -4.37 1.65
C CYS A 88 0.08 -5.17 0.52
N ASP A 89 -1.26 -5.22 0.52
CA ASP A 89 -2.02 -5.85 -0.56
C ASP A 89 -2.03 -4.97 -1.80
N HIS A 90 -1.47 -5.50 -2.89
CA HIS A 90 -1.52 -4.90 -4.21
C HIS A 90 -2.64 -5.53 -5.02
N TYR A 91 -3.24 -4.77 -5.94
CA TYR A 91 -4.36 -5.26 -6.75
C TYR A 91 -4.14 -5.03 -8.22
N LEU A 92 -4.29 -6.08 -9.03
CA LEU A 92 -4.41 -5.96 -10.48
C LEU A 92 -5.89 -5.87 -10.87
N SER A 93 -6.23 -4.81 -11.59
CA SER A 93 -7.59 -4.47 -12.01
C SER A 93 -7.89 -5.00 -13.41
N TYR A 94 -9.12 -5.48 -13.57
CA TYR A 94 -9.66 -6.00 -14.82
C TYR A 94 -10.99 -5.35 -15.16
N LEU A 95 -11.14 -4.95 -16.43
CA LEU A 95 -12.41 -4.42 -16.95
C LEU A 95 -13.50 -5.49 -16.95
N LEU A 96 -14.72 -5.14 -16.53
CA LEU A 96 -15.89 -6.01 -16.46
C LEU A 96 -17.11 -5.52 -17.26
N ASP A 97 -17.30 -4.19 -17.30
CA ASP A 97 -18.45 -3.48 -17.87
C ASP A 97 -19.81 -4.20 -17.71
N LYS A 98 -20.31 -4.25 -16.47
CA LYS A 98 -21.60 -4.88 -16.12
C LYS A 98 -22.58 -3.83 -15.61
N SER A 99 -23.63 -3.54 -16.39
CA SER A 99 -24.74 -2.69 -15.95
C SER A 99 -25.48 -3.33 -14.76
N ILE A 100 -25.97 -2.46 -13.86
CA ILE A 100 -26.78 -2.85 -12.70
C ILE A 100 -28.02 -1.97 -12.62
N ASN A 101 -29.02 -2.42 -11.85
CA ASN A 101 -30.05 -1.51 -11.38
C ASN A 101 -29.40 -0.46 -10.46
N PRO A 102 -29.73 0.84 -10.60
CA PRO A 102 -29.14 1.88 -9.78
C PRO A 102 -29.26 1.60 -8.28
N ILE A 103 -28.18 1.79 -7.53
CA ILE A 103 -28.14 1.58 -6.07
C ILE A 103 -27.78 2.90 -5.39
N GLY A 104 -28.66 3.39 -4.52
CA GLY A 104 -28.39 4.58 -3.70
C GLY A 104 -27.52 4.25 -2.48
N VAL A 105 -26.47 5.02 -2.23
CA VAL A 105 -25.59 4.89 -1.06
C VAL A 105 -25.24 6.26 -0.51
N VAL A 106 -24.97 6.35 0.79
CA VAL A 106 -24.33 7.54 1.38
C VAL A 106 -22.88 7.22 1.66
N LEU A 107 -21.96 8.06 1.20
CA LEU A 107 -20.53 7.90 1.41
C LEU A 107 -19.97 9.07 2.21
N ARG A 108 -19.03 8.76 3.11
CA ARG A 108 -18.26 9.74 3.87
C ARG A 108 -16.81 9.30 3.90
N ASP A 109 -15.90 10.25 3.71
CA ASP A 109 -14.48 10.04 3.91
C ASP A 109 -13.83 11.32 4.45
N GLN A 110 -12.50 11.41 4.41
CA GLN A 110 -11.78 12.60 4.83
C GLN A 110 -11.93 13.82 3.91
N PHE A 111 -12.47 13.65 2.71
CA PHE A 111 -12.67 14.70 1.71
C PHE A 111 -14.14 15.14 1.62
N ILE A 112 -15.10 14.30 2.00
CA ILE A 112 -16.52 14.67 1.93
C ILE A 112 -17.25 14.32 3.22
N ASP A 113 -18.15 15.20 3.61
CA ASP A 113 -19.23 14.89 4.55
C ASP A 113 -20.18 13.83 3.94
N PRO A 114 -21.04 13.18 4.75
CA PRO A 114 -22.03 12.24 4.24
C PRO A 114 -22.77 12.77 3.01
N THR A 115 -22.53 12.13 1.86
CA THR A 115 -23.03 12.56 0.55
C THR A 115 -23.71 11.41 -0.16
N ASP A 116 -24.88 11.67 -0.75
CA ASP A 116 -25.62 10.69 -1.54
C ASP A 116 -24.95 10.45 -2.91
N PHE A 117 -24.85 9.17 -3.28
CA PHE A 117 -24.40 8.73 -4.59
C PHE A 117 -25.30 7.61 -5.12
N THR A 118 -25.35 7.52 -6.45
CA THR A 118 -26.00 6.40 -7.14
C THR A 118 -24.93 5.57 -7.85
N LEU A 119 -24.92 4.26 -7.61
CA LEU A 119 -24.06 3.30 -8.32
C LEU A 119 -24.76 2.83 -9.60
N VAL A 120 -24.10 2.88 -10.76
CA VAL A 120 -24.77 2.61 -12.07
C VAL A 120 -24.24 1.41 -12.84
N LEU A 121 -22.98 1.03 -12.63
CA LEU A 121 -22.40 -0.17 -13.23
C LEU A 121 -21.20 -0.66 -12.42
N ILE A 122 -20.91 -1.95 -12.55
CA ILE A 122 -19.69 -2.58 -12.03
C ILE A 122 -18.66 -2.53 -13.16
N GLU A 123 -17.65 -1.68 -13.01
CA GLU A 123 -16.71 -1.41 -14.10
C GLU A 123 -15.47 -2.29 -14.01
N ARG A 124 -14.99 -2.57 -12.79
CA ARG A 124 -13.73 -3.26 -12.57
C ARG A 124 -13.80 -4.32 -11.48
N LEU A 125 -12.97 -5.34 -11.65
CA LEU A 125 -12.61 -6.32 -10.64
C LEU A 125 -11.13 -6.15 -10.30
N LEU A 126 -10.83 -5.90 -9.04
CA LEU A 126 -9.49 -5.82 -8.49
C LEU A 126 -9.16 -7.14 -7.79
N ASN A 127 -8.12 -7.82 -8.26
CA ASN A 127 -7.65 -9.07 -7.66
C ASN A 127 -6.34 -8.83 -6.90
N PRO A 128 -6.18 -9.36 -5.67
CA PRO A 128 -4.88 -9.41 -4.99
C PRO A 128 -3.83 -10.03 -5.89
N VAL A 129 -2.68 -9.38 -5.97
CA VAL A 129 -1.61 -9.76 -6.87
C VAL A 129 -0.29 -9.87 -6.11
N ARG A 130 0.51 -10.87 -6.48
CA ARG A 130 1.91 -10.89 -6.10
C ARG A 130 2.65 -9.97 -7.05
N LYS A 131 3.23 -8.89 -6.53
CA LYS A 131 4.00 -7.93 -7.32
C LYS A 131 5.49 -8.23 -7.21
N LEU A 132 6.19 -8.17 -8.34
CA LEU A 132 7.65 -8.08 -8.38
C LEU A 132 8.05 -6.65 -8.75
N HIS A 133 8.96 -6.05 -7.99
CA HIS A 133 9.46 -4.69 -8.23
C HIS A 133 10.87 -4.54 -7.66
N GLU A 134 11.80 -4.03 -8.47
CA GLU A 134 13.21 -3.85 -8.07
C GLU A 134 13.87 -5.11 -7.47
N GLY A 135 13.51 -6.29 -7.99
CA GLY A 135 14.02 -7.57 -7.49
C GLY A 135 13.33 -8.09 -6.21
N LEU A 136 12.46 -7.29 -5.60
CA LEU A 136 11.67 -7.65 -4.42
C LEU A 136 10.33 -8.26 -4.80
N ALA A 137 9.80 -9.09 -3.91
CA ALA A 137 8.53 -9.77 -4.07
C ALA A 137 7.53 -9.41 -2.97
N PHE A 138 6.41 -8.84 -3.36
CA PHE A 138 5.31 -8.43 -2.49
C PHE A 138 4.18 -9.44 -2.66
N ASN A 139 4.04 -10.36 -1.70
CA ASN A 139 2.95 -11.34 -1.69
C ASN A 139 1.70 -10.73 -1.05
N PRO A 140 0.49 -11.01 -1.59
CA PRO A 140 -0.74 -10.53 -0.97
C PRO A 140 -0.91 -11.14 0.42
N LYS A 141 -1.15 -10.29 1.42
CA LYS A 141 -1.44 -10.68 2.81
C LYS A 141 -2.86 -11.22 2.91
N ARG A 142 -3.80 -10.71 2.11
CA ARG A 142 -5.21 -11.18 2.05
C ARG A 142 -5.57 -11.68 0.65
N PRO A 143 -5.13 -12.88 0.24
CA PRO A 143 -5.33 -13.40 -1.13
C PRO A 143 -6.80 -13.62 -1.53
N ASN A 144 -7.72 -13.64 -0.55
CA ASN A 144 -9.16 -13.80 -0.79
C ASN A 144 -9.94 -12.47 -0.80
N LEU A 145 -9.30 -11.34 -0.47
CA LEU A 145 -9.95 -10.03 -0.47
C LEU A 145 -9.89 -9.44 -1.87
N HIS A 146 -10.99 -9.43 -2.60
CA HIS A 146 -11.05 -8.76 -3.91
C HIS A 146 -11.84 -7.46 -3.77
N TYR A 147 -11.85 -6.64 -4.81
CA TYR A 147 -12.75 -5.49 -4.86
C TYR A 147 -13.52 -5.42 -6.17
N LEU A 148 -14.79 -5.01 -6.08
CA LEU A 148 -15.53 -4.49 -7.23
C LEU A 148 -15.54 -2.97 -7.18
N ALA A 149 -15.25 -2.35 -8.32
CA ALA A 149 -15.40 -0.91 -8.51
C ALA A 149 -16.77 -0.59 -9.10
N TYR A 150 -17.62 0.03 -8.30
CA TYR A 150 -18.91 0.55 -8.72
C TYR A 150 -18.76 1.98 -9.18
N ARG A 151 -19.15 2.25 -10.43
CA ARG A 151 -19.14 3.60 -10.99
C ARG A 151 -20.20 4.46 -10.31
N LEU A 152 -19.78 5.60 -9.79
CA LEU A 152 -20.66 6.62 -9.24
C LEU A 152 -21.28 7.44 -10.38
N GLN A 153 -22.60 7.58 -10.35
CA GLN A 153 -23.35 8.60 -11.05
C GLN A 153 -23.42 9.80 -10.10
N SER A 154 -22.50 10.75 -10.24
CA SER A 154 -22.61 12.03 -9.56
C SER A 154 -21.80 13.11 -10.26
N SER A 155 -22.38 14.31 -10.25
CA SER A 155 -21.81 15.60 -10.60
C SER A 155 -21.71 16.51 -9.37
N ALA A 156 -21.68 15.94 -8.16
CA ALA A 156 -21.54 16.73 -6.93
C ALA A 156 -20.28 17.61 -7.04
N SER A 157 -20.46 18.92 -6.84
CA SER A 157 -19.35 19.87 -6.84
C SER A 157 -18.34 19.43 -5.79
N PHE A 158 -17.17 19.02 -6.24
CA PHE A 158 -16.05 18.69 -5.38
C PHE A 158 -15.03 19.81 -5.48
N VAL A 159 -14.63 20.37 -4.34
CA VAL A 159 -13.54 21.34 -4.30
C VAL A 159 -12.23 20.56 -4.38
N PRO A 160 -11.39 20.78 -5.42
CA PRO A 160 -10.14 20.05 -5.56
C PRO A 160 -9.22 20.24 -4.36
N ARG A 161 -8.47 19.19 -3.98
CA ARG A 161 -7.58 19.20 -2.82
C ARG A 161 -6.21 18.64 -3.15
N SER A 162 -5.16 19.38 -2.81
CA SER A 162 -3.78 18.90 -2.96
C SER A 162 -3.39 17.99 -1.82
N VAL A 163 -2.74 16.88 -2.16
CA VAL A 163 -2.19 15.91 -1.21
C VAL A 163 -0.81 15.49 -1.66
N LEU A 164 0.07 15.22 -0.68
CA LEU A 164 1.32 14.51 -0.92
C LEU A 164 1.03 13.02 -0.84
N ILE A 165 1.37 12.29 -1.89
CA ILE A 165 1.36 10.83 -1.91
C ILE A 165 2.77 10.28 -1.89
N GLU A 166 2.93 9.14 -1.23
CA GLU A 166 4.19 8.42 -1.18
C GLU A 166 3.92 6.91 -1.26
N ASN A 167 4.52 6.27 -2.25
CA ASN A 167 4.52 4.83 -2.44
C ASN A 167 5.79 4.37 -3.16
N GLN A 168 5.88 3.07 -3.43
CA GLN A 168 7.05 2.47 -4.09
C GLN A 168 7.36 3.01 -5.50
N PHE A 169 6.46 3.74 -6.16
CA PHE A 169 6.66 4.24 -7.53
C PHE A 169 7.01 5.72 -7.53
N GLU A 170 6.49 6.48 -6.58
CA GLU A 170 6.68 7.93 -6.54
C GLU A 170 6.44 8.51 -5.16
N ARG A 171 6.98 9.72 -4.99
CA ARG A 171 6.62 10.66 -3.94
C ARG A 171 6.29 11.99 -4.60
N ASN A 172 5.02 12.36 -4.62
CA ASN A 172 4.55 13.46 -5.48
C ASN A 172 3.34 14.19 -4.89
N ILE A 173 3.16 15.46 -5.27
CA ILE A 173 1.98 16.24 -4.94
C ILE A 173 0.98 16.09 -6.08
N ILE A 174 -0.22 15.62 -5.75
CA ILE A 174 -1.35 15.50 -6.68
C ILE A 174 -2.54 16.27 -6.15
N THR A 175 -3.45 16.63 -7.05
CA THR A 175 -4.74 17.26 -6.78
C THR A 175 -5.82 16.22 -6.97
N VAL A 176 -6.60 15.96 -5.94
CA VAL A 176 -7.81 15.15 -6.00
C VAL A 176 -8.94 16.02 -6.55
N THR A 177 -9.70 15.54 -7.54
CA THR A 177 -10.64 16.40 -8.30
C THR A 177 -12.10 15.99 -8.21
N LYS A 178 -12.46 14.71 -8.37
CA LYS A 178 -13.87 14.29 -8.27
C LYS A 178 -14.04 12.82 -7.88
N PRO A 179 -15.08 12.47 -7.10
CA PRO A 179 -15.41 11.07 -6.82
C PRO A 179 -15.75 10.31 -8.12
N ARG A 180 -15.26 9.07 -8.22
CA ARG A 180 -15.45 8.24 -9.42
C ARG A 180 -15.93 6.82 -9.13
N TYR A 181 -15.32 6.13 -8.16
CA TYR A 181 -15.66 4.74 -7.82
C TYR A 181 -15.91 4.56 -6.33
N LEU A 182 -16.84 3.66 -6.00
CA LEU A 182 -16.87 2.97 -4.71
C LEU A 182 -16.24 1.58 -4.90
N LEU A 183 -15.17 1.28 -4.16
CA LEU A 183 -14.64 -0.08 -4.05
C LEU A 183 -15.27 -0.80 -2.87
N THR A 184 -15.67 -2.04 -3.11
CA THR A 184 -16.38 -2.87 -2.13
C THR A 184 -15.66 -4.20 -1.93
N PRO A 185 -15.37 -4.62 -0.68
CA PRO A 185 -14.79 -5.92 -0.40
C PRO A 185 -15.65 -7.03 -1.02
N THR A 186 -15.04 -7.84 -1.86
CA THR A 186 -15.74 -8.80 -2.70
C THR A 186 -15.09 -10.17 -2.62
N GLY A 187 -15.90 -11.20 -2.46
CA GLY A 187 -15.50 -12.58 -2.67
C GLY A 187 -15.48 -12.89 -4.17
N LYS A 188 -14.51 -13.68 -4.62
CA LYS A 188 -14.41 -14.08 -6.02
C LYS A 188 -14.17 -15.59 -6.15
N LYS A 189 -14.86 -16.22 -7.10
CA LYS A 189 -14.56 -17.57 -7.58
C LYS A 189 -14.43 -17.57 -9.10
N LYS A 190 -13.49 -18.35 -9.64
CA LYS A 190 -13.43 -18.59 -11.10
C LYS A 190 -14.68 -19.38 -11.49
N ALA A 191 -15.41 -18.90 -12.50
CA ALA A 191 -16.62 -19.59 -12.94
C ALA A 191 -16.23 -20.79 -13.82
N GLY A 192 -16.33 -22.00 -13.28
CA GLY A 192 -16.27 -23.25 -14.04
C GLY A 192 -17.66 -23.84 -14.33
N ILE A 193 -18.70 -23.26 -13.73
CA ILE A 193 -20.04 -23.85 -13.69
C ILE A 193 -21.08 -22.73 -13.90
N PRO A 194 -22.02 -22.87 -14.85
CA PRO A 194 -23.12 -21.93 -15.02
C PRO A 194 -24.14 -22.12 -13.89
N ILE A 195 -23.92 -21.43 -12.76
CA ILE A 195 -24.79 -21.52 -11.58
C ILE A 195 -26.25 -21.23 -11.95
N GLU A 196 -26.53 -20.25 -12.82
CA GLU A 196 -27.92 -19.90 -13.16
C GLU A 196 -28.70 -21.09 -13.74
N ARG A 197 -28.01 -21.96 -14.50
CA ARG A 197 -28.60 -23.18 -15.07
C ARG A 197 -28.82 -24.27 -14.03
N ILE A 198 -27.99 -24.32 -12.99
CA ILE A 198 -28.12 -25.29 -11.91
C ILE A 198 -29.23 -24.87 -10.94
N LEU A 199 -29.30 -23.58 -10.60
CA LEU A 199 -30.32 -23.06 -9.68
C LEU A 199 -31.74 -23.20 -10.24
N SER A 200 -31.91 -23.19 -11.56
CA SER A 200 -33.22 -23.40 -12.19
C SER A 200 -33.64 -24.86 -12.31
N THR A 201 -32.75 -25.82 -12.03
CA THR A 201 -33.00 -27.25 -12.26
C THR A 201 -32.93 -28.12 -11.00
N VAL A 202 -32.55 -27.57 -9.85
CA VAL A 202 -32.41 -28.31 -8.59
C VAL A 202 -33.42 -27.87 -7.52
N PRO A 203 -33.86 -28.77 -6.63
CA PRO A 203 -34.70 -28.41 -5.49
C PRO A 203 -34.04 -27.36 -4.57
N THR A 204 -34.83 -26.48 -3.96
CA THR A 204 -34.35 -25.34 -3.14
C THR A 204 -33.36 -25.73 -2.05
N SER A 205 -33.58 -26.87 -1.36
CA SER A 205 -32.70 -27.36 -0.30
C SER A 205 -31.31 -27.81 -0.80
N VAL A 206 -31.24 -28.27 -2.05
CA VAL A 206 -29.98 -28.61 -2.72
C VAL A 206 -29.35 -27.34 -3.31
N ALA A 207 -30.19 -26.41 -3.79
CA ALA A 207 -29.76 -25.11 -4.29
C ALA A 207 -29.00 -24.33 -3.20
N ASP A 208 -29.50 -24.25 -1.96
CA ASP A 208 -28.84 -23.48 -0.89
C ASP A 208 -27.44 -24.02 -0.54
N LYS A 209 -27.28 -25.35 -0.47
CA LYS A 209 -25.96 -25.98 -0.26
C LYS A 209 -25.04 -25.78 -1.45
N LEU A 210 -25.56 -25.85 -2.67
CA LEU A 210 -24.79 -25.59 -3.88
C LEU A 210 -24.36 -24.12 -3.97
N ILE A 211 -25.26 -23.18 -3.66
CA ILE A 211 -24.98 -21.74 -3.56
C ILE A 211 -23.84 -21.52 -2.57
N ALA A 212 -23.92 -22.04 -1.35
CA ALA A 212 -22.84 -21.90 -0.37
C ALA A 212 -21.49 -22.48 -0.84
N SER A 213 -21.51 -23.54 -1.66
CA SER A 213 -20.28 -24.14 -2.20
C SER A 213 -19.66 -23.37 -3.38
N VAL A 214 -20.45 -22.60 -4.14
CA VAL A 214 -19.97 -21.90 -5.34
C VAL A 214 -19.86 -20.38 -5.13
N VAL A 215 -20.68 -19.81 -4.26
CA VAL A 215 -20.65 -18.39 -3.92
C VAL A 215 -19.47 -18.12 -2.99
N PRO A 216 -18.53 -17.26 -3.40
CA PRO A 216 -17.42 -16.91 -2.52
C PRO A 216 -17.94 -16.11 -1.31
N PRO A 217 -17.36 -16.30 -0.11
CA PRO A 217 -17.73 -15.52 1.06
C PRO A 217 -17.34 -14.05 0.88
N ILE A 218 -18.13 -13.14 1.45
CA ILE A 218 -17.80 -11.71 1.47
C ILE A 218 -16.66 -11.50 2.47
N PRO A 219 -15.51 -10.93 2.05
CA PRO A 219 -14.41 -10.61 2.94
C PRO A 219 -14.86 -9.70 4.09
N GLN A 220 -14.42 -10.03 5.30
CA GLN A 220 -14.64 -9.21 6.50
C GLN A 220 -13.38 -8.41 6.84
N ASN A 221 -13.50 -7.40 7.70
CA ASN A 221 -12.38 -6.59 8.20
C ASN A 221 -11.55 -5.97 7.06
N ALA A 222 -12.25 -5.37 6.09
CA ALA A 222 -11.64 -4.67 4.97
C ALA A 222 -12.36 -3.33 4.75
N ASN A 223 -11.57 -2.30 4.41
CA ASN A 223 -12.10 -1.01 4.04
C ASN A 223 -12.98 -1.11 2.80
N HIS A 224 -14.04 -0.31 2.78
CA HIS A 224 -14.57 0.22 1.53
C HIS A 224 -13.72 1.42 1.12
N TYR A 225 -13.66 1.71 -0.18
CA TYR A 225 -12.93 2.87 -0.66
C TYR A 225 -13.79 3.79 -1.50
N LEU A 226 -13.64 5.09 -1.30
CA LEU A 226 -14.09 6.10 -2.24
C LEU A 226 -12.88 6.58 -3.05
N CYS A 227 -12.91 6.32 -4.36
CA CYS A 227 -11.84 6.68 -5.27
C CYS A 227 -12.19 7.94 -6.05
N TYR A 228 -11.17 8.77 -6.23
CA TYR A 228 -11.27 10.06 -6.87
C TYR A 228 -10.32 10.14 -8.07
N ASP A 229 -10.74 10.85 -9.11
CA ASP A 229 -9.83 11.29 -10.18
C ASP A 229 -8.75 12.21 -9.58
N VAL A 230 -7.53 12.15 -10.12
CA VAL A 230 -6.39 12.95 -9.65
C VAL A 230 -5.71 13.70 -10.80
N GLU A 231 -5.06 14.83 -10.56
CA GLU A 231 -4.34 15.63 -11.55
C GLU A 231 -3.17 16.41 -10.90
N PRO A 232 -2.11 16.80 -11.62
CA PRO A 232 -1.80 16.44 -12.99
C PRO A 232 -1.34 14.97 -13.07
N TYR A 233 -1.42 14.36 -14.25
CA TYR A 233 -0.62 13.18 -14.54
C TYR A 233 -0.18 13.17 -16.01
N ASN A 234 1.09 12.84 -16.25
CA ASN A 234 1.72 12.47 -17.51
C ASN A 234 2.91 11.54 -17.19
N ILE A 235 3.39 10.79 -18.19
CA ILE A 235 3.93 9.42 -18.05
C ILE A 235 5.04 9.22 -17.00
N ALA A 236 4.85 8.28 -16.06
CA ALA A 236 5.92 7.72 -15.23
C ALA A 236 6.67 6.64 -16.03
N LYS A 237 8.01 6.72 -16.07
CA LYS A 237 8.91 5.82 -16.80
C LYS A 237 8.65 4.37 -16.39
N GLY A 238 8.48 3.49 -17.38
CA GLY A 238 7.95 2.14 -17.24
C GLY A 238 8.56 1.34 -16.09
N VAL A 239 7.74 1.06 -15.07
CA VAL A 239 8.07 0.11 -14.01
C VAL A 239 7.62 -1.27 -14.43
N THR A 240 8.55 -2.23 -14.56
CA THR A 240 8.26 -3.63 -14.90
C THR A 240 7.60 -4.39 -13.74
N LEU A 241 6.35 -4.83 -13.91
CA LEU A 241 5.66 -5.72 -12.96
C LEU A 241 5.57 -7.16 -13.51
N ARG A 242 5.65 -8.18 -12.66
CA ARG A 242 5.39 -9.60 -12.98
C ARG A 242 4.43 -10.19 -11.95
N ASP A 243 3.45 -10.99 -12.38
CA ASP A 243 2.44 -11.59 -11.48
C ASP A 243 2.26 -13.12 -11.62
N GLN A 244 1.41 -13.71 -10.75
CA GLN A 244 1.17 -15.16 -10.64
C GLN A 244 0.02 -15.71 -11.50
N PHE A 245 -0.72 -14.85 -12.21
CA PHE A 245 -1.74 -15.24 -13.17
C PHE A 245 -1.22 -15.18 -14.62
N GLN A 246 -0.12 -14.45 -14.86
CA GLN A 246 0.53 -14.24 -16.15
C GLN A 246 2.04 -13.97 -15.96
N ASN A 247 2.91 -14.70 -16.67
CA ASN A 247 4.34 -14.37 -16.74
C ASN A 247 4.58 -13.23 -17.77
N ARG A 248 3.98 -12.06 -17.55
CA ARG A 248 4.07 -10.90 -18.44
C ARG A 248 4.63 -9.69 -17.70
N GLN A 249 5.41 -8.90 -18.42
CA GLN A 249 5.93 -7.62 -17.97
C GLN A 249 4.89 -6.54 -18.25
N PHE A 250 4.59 -5.72 -17.25
CA PHE A 250 3.77 -4.52 -17.42
C PHE A 250 4.60 -3.28 -17.17
N GLU A 251 4.27 -2.17 -17.82
CA GLU A 251 4.79 -0.84 -17.54
C GLU A 251 3.70 0.01 -16.89
N VAL A 252 3.99 0.59 -15.72
CA VAL A 252 3.17 1.62 -15.11
C VAL A 252 3.36 2.93 -15.87
N ILE A 253 2.29 3.51 -16.41
CA ILE A 253 2.41 4.69 -17.27
C ILE A 253 1.83 5.96 -16.65
N ARG A 254 0.73 5.93 -15.89
CA ARG A 254 0.20 7.16 -15.25
C ARG A 254 -0.69 6.85 -14.06
N GLY A 255 -0.76 7.77 -13.11
CA GLY A 255 -1.74 7.74 -12.03
C GLY A 255 -3.16 7.99 -12.56
N LEU A 256 -4.14 7.31 -11.96
CA LEU A 256 -5.54 7.43 -12.32
C LEU A 256 -6.37 7.91 -11.14
N TYR A 257 -6.27 7.19 -10.01
CA TYR A 257 -7.18 7.36 -8.89
C TYR A 257 -6.47 7.26 -7.55
N LEU A 258 -6.82 8.17 -6.64
CA LEU A 258 -6.55 7.99 -5.21
C LEU A 258 -7.83 7.48 -4.53
N CYS A 259 -7.72 6.35 -3.83
CA CYS A 259 -8.79 5.67 -3.13
C CYS A 259 -8.61 5.80 -1.63
N ASN A 260 -9.52 6.54 -0.99
CA ASN A 260 -9.53 6.73 0.46
C ASN A 260 -10.44 5.70 1.14
N PRO A 261 -10.07 5.18 2.32
CA PRO A 261 -10.99 4.47 3.18
C PRO A 261 -12.26 5.29 3.42
N ALA A 262 -13.42 4.69 3.19
CA ALA A 262 -14.70 5.38 3.25
C ALA A 262 -15.68 4.62 4.14
N GLU A 263 -16.45 5.39 4.90
CA GLU A 263 -17.68 4.91 5.50
C GLU A 263 -18.76 4.86 4.42
N LYS A 264 -19.57 3.79 4.44
CA LYS A 264 -20.68 3.63 3.51
C LYS A 264 -21.93 3.24 4.26
N THR A 265 -22.99 4.00 4.04
CA THR A 265 -24.33 3.66 4.51
C THR A 265 -25.19 3.19 3.35
N HIS A 266 -25.84 2.04 3.52
CA HIS A 266 -26.76 1.45 2.55
C HIS A 266 -27.90 0.77 3.30
N ASN A 267 -29.15 1.11 2.99
CA ASN A 267 -30.35 0.59 3.66
C ASN A 267 -30.28 0.70 5.19
N GLY A 268 -29.79 1.84 5.70
CA GLY A 268 -29.63 2.09 7.14
C GLY A 268 -28.46 1.36 7.80
N LYS A 269 -27.74 0.49 7.09
CA LYS A 269 -26.56 -0.21 7.60
C LYS A 269 -25.28 0.56 7.27
N VAL A 270 -24.51 0.88 8.30
CA VAL A 270 -23.20 1.54 8.19
C VAL A 270 -22.11 0.48 8.07
N SER A 271 -21.19 0.67 7.13
CA SER A 271 -19.91 -0.03 7.03
C SER A 271 -18.82 0.93 7.47
N GLU A 272 -18.23 0.70 8.64
CA GLU A 272 -17.21 1.56 9.23
C GLU A 272 -15.84 1.42 8.51
N ILE A 273 -14.99 2.44 8.69
CA ILE A 273 -13.60 2.40 8.26
C ILE A 273 -12.82 1.48 9.18
N VAL A 274 -12.21 0.45 8.62
CA VAL A 274 -11.43 -0.57 9.37
C VAL A 274 -10.01 -0.08 9.63
N ASP A 275 -9.41 0.56 8.64
CA ASP A 275 -8.04 1.05 8.67
C ASP A 275 -7.99 2.42 7.99
N ARG A 276 -7.68 3.48 8.75
CA ARG A 276 -7.72 4.86 8.24
C ARG A 276 -6.49 5.20 7.39
N ASP A 277 -5.40 4.48 7.55
CA ASP A 277 -4.10 4.82 6.96
C ASP A 277 -3.83 4.02 5.68
N ASN A 278 -4.53 2.91 5.47
CA ASN A 278 -4.45 2.10 4.26
C ASN A 278 -5.23 2.72 3.08
N HIS A 279 -4.59 3.61 2.33
CA HIS A 279 -5.09 4.17 1.07
C HIS A 279 -4.54 3.40 -0.13
N LEU A 280 -5.22 3.49 -1.28
CA LEU A 280 -4.71 2.92 -2.53
C LEU A 280 -4.52 4.02 -3.58
N MET A 281 -3.39 3.98 -4.30
CA MET A 281 -3.19 4.73 -5.53
C MET A 281 -3.25 3.75 -6.71
N CYS A 282 -4.10 4.03 -7.68
CA CYS A 282 -4.29 3.20 -8.87
C CYS A 282 -3.62 3.85 -10.08
N TYR A 283 -2.89 3.04 -10.84
CA TYR A 283 -2.14 3.44 -12.02
C TYR A 283 -2.52 2.61 -13.24
N GLU A 284 -2.54 3.23 -14.41
CA GLU A 284 -2.67 2.50 -15.68
C GLU A 284 -1.41 1.67 -15.96
N VAL A 285 -1.61 0.45 -16.44
CA VAL A 285 -0.53 -0.46 -16.83
C VAL A 285 -0.70 -0.97 -18.26
N ILE A 286 0.39 -0.98 -19.02
CA ILE A 286 0.43 -1.55 -20.37
C ILE A 286 1.31 -2.80 -20.40
N PRO A 287 1.06 -3.79 -21.29
CA PRO A 287 -0.05 -3.84 -22.24
C PRO A 287 -1.39 -4.25 -21.60
N HIS A 288 -2.51 -3.80 -22.18
CA HIS A 288 -3.85 -4.21 -21.80
C HIS A 288 -4.18 -5.64 -22.28
N ASN A 289 -3.63 -6.63 -21.58
CA ASN A 289 -3.74 -8.04 -21.94
C ASN A 289 -5.20 -8.53 -21.89
N GLN A 290 -5.71 -9.05 -23.02
CA GLN A 290 -7.01 -9.70 -23.08
C GLN A 290 -6.98 -11.03 -22.33
N ILE A 291 -8.00 -11.27 -21.50
CA ILE A 291 -8.13 -12.49 -20.68
C ILE A 291 -9.46 -13.22 -20.87
N ASN A 292 -10.58 -12.49 -21.06
CA ASN A 292 -11.93 -13.00 -21.27
C ASN A 292 -12.32 -14.18 -20.35
N ARG A 293 -12.26 -13.96 -19.02
CA ARG A 293 -12.55 -14.99 -18.02
C ARG A 293 -13.86 -14.74 -17.30
N LYS A 294 -14.74 -15.76 -17.28
CA LYS A 294 -15.96 -15.74 -16.47
C LYS A 294 -15.65 -15.93 -14.99
N VAL A 295 -16.30 -15.12 -14.17
CA VAL A 295 -16.07 -15.05 -12.72
C VAL A 295 -17.39 -14.85 -12.01
N ILE A 296 -17.47 -15.40 -10.80
CA ILE A 296 -18.60 -15.20 -9.90
C ILE A 296 -18.08 -14.38 -8.74
N THR A 297 -18.77 -13.28 -8.47
CA THR A 297 -18.44 -12.34 -7.42
C THR A 297 -19.60 -12.22 -6.44
N HIS A 298 -19.26 -11.94 -5.20
CA HIS A 298 -20.23 -11.76 -4.13
C HIS A 298 -19.76 -10.68 -3.19
N ASP A 299 -20.54 -9.62 -3.10
CA ASP A 299 -20.37 -8.53 -2.17
C ASP A 299 -21.72 -8.21 -1.50
N GLN A 300 -21.78 -7.11 -0.76
CA GLN A 300 -23.00 -6.71 -0.06
C GLN A 300 -24.20 -6.36 -0.96
N PHE A 301 -23.99 -6.20 -2.27
CA PHE A 301 -25.03 -5.93 -3.26
C PHE A 301 -25.46 -7.20 -4.00
N GLY A 302 -24.92 -8.35 -3.59
CA GLY A 302 -25.35 -9.68 -3.98
C GLY A 302 -24.37 -10.39 -4.90
N ILE A 303 -24.85 -11.48 -5.49
CA ILE A 303 -24.05 -12.36 -6.34
C ILE A 303 -24.15 -11.87 -7.79
N LYS A 304 -23.00 -11.81 -8.48
CA LYS A 304 -22.93 -11.43 -9.90
C LYS A 304 -22.09 -12.43 -10.68
N SER A 305 -22.56 -12.73 -11.90
CA SER A 305 -21.82 -13.45 -12.92
C SER A 305 -21.38 -12.45 -13.99
N GLN A 306 -20.09 -12.41 -14.26
CA GLN A 306 -19.46 -11.37 -15.07
C GLN A 306 -18.19 -11.88 -15.76
N THR A 307 -17.72 -11.16 -16.77
CA THR A 307 -16.52 -11.51 -17.54
C THR A 307 -15.44 -10.48 -17.30
N ALA A 308 -14.31 -10.91 -16.76
CA ALA A 308 -13.10 -10.10 -16.74
C ALA A 308 -12.48 -10.09 -18.14
N VAL A 309 -12.45 -8.92 -18.78
CA VAL A 309 -12.15 -8.75 -20.20
C VAL A 309 -10.65 -8.60 -20.44
N ARG A 310 -10.03 -7.60 -19.81
CA ARG A 310 -8.61 -7.27 -19.97
C ARG A 310 -8.03 -6.63 -18.72
N THR A 311 -6.72 -6.70 -18.56
CA THR A 311 -5.96 -5.97 -17.54
C THR A 311 -5.88 -4.49 -17.90
N GLU A 312 -6.03 -3.59 -16.93
CA GLU A 312 -5.91 -2.13 -17.16
C GLU A 312 -5.06 -1.41 -16.11
N GLU A 313 -5.11 -1.83 -14.84
CA GLU A 313 -4.55 -1.01 -13.75
C GLU A 313 -3.87 -1.84 -12.67
N ILE A 314 -2.88 -1.25 -11.99
CA ILE A 314 -2.35 -1.71 -10.71
C ILE A 314 -2.73 -0.70 -9.63
N CYS A 315 -3.34 -1.16 -8.53
CA CYS A 315 -3.57 -0.36 -7.34
C CYS A 315 -2.62 -0.81 -6.24
N VAL A 316 -1.97 0.15 -5.59
CA VAL A 316 -0.90 -0.10 -4.62
C VAL A 316 -1.18 0.66 -3.33
N PRO A 317 -0.79 0.11 -2.16
CA PRO A 317 -0.82 0.84 -0.90
C PRO A 317 -0.07 2.17 -1.04
N THR A 318 -0.63 3.24 -0.47
CA THR A 318 -0.05 4.58 -0.60
C THR A 318 -0.27 5.37 0.68
N VAL A 319 0.79 6.00 1.18
CA VAL A 319 0.65 7.00 2.24
C VAL A 319 0.15 8.29 1.62
N LYS A 320 -0.79 8.95 2.30
CA LYS A 320 -1.35 10.23 1.86
C LYS A 320 -1.36 11.24 3.00
N THR A 321 -0.67 12.35 2.79
CA THR A 321 -0.66 13.50 3.68
C THR A 321 -1.48 14.65 3.08
N LEU A 322 -2.44 15.18 3.85
CA LEU A 322 -3.18 16.38 3.45
C LEU A 322 -2.24 17.59 3.47
N LEU A 323 -2.26 18.39 2.41
CA LEU A 323 -1.55 19.66 2.37
C LEU A 323 -2.50 20.81 2.73
N PRO A 324 -2.05 21.81 3.49
CA PRO A 324 -2.87 22.98 3.80
C PRO A 324 -3.20 23.76 2.51
N PRO A 325 -4.34 24.48 2.46
CA PRO A 325 -4.82 25.20 1.26
C PRO A 325 -3.83 26.20 0.67
N ASN A 326 -2.85 26.64 1.46
CA ASN A 326 -1.74 27.50 1.05
C ASN A 326 -0.43 26.76 1.33
N GLY A 327 0.18 26.16 0.30
CA GLY A 327 1.36 25.32 0.41
C GLY A 327 2.60 26.05 0.96
N VAL A 328 2.70 26.21 2.27
CA VAL A 328 3.98 26.50 2.92
C VAL A 328 4.78 25.20 2.94
N HIS A 329 5.64 25.06 1.92
CA HIS A 329 6.72 24.08 1.93
C HIS A 329 7.66 24.36 3.12
N PRO A 330 7.94 23.42 4.02
CA PRO A 330 9.17 23.44 4.79
C PRO A 330 10.28 22.85 3.92
N LEU A 331 10.77 23.63 2.95
CA LEU A 331 12.04 23.36 2.28
C LEU A 331 13.01 24.49 2.67
N GLY A 332 14.05 24.08 3.39
CA GLY A 332 15.36 24.72 3.54
C GLY A 332 15.42 26.24 3.48
N LYS A 333 15.76 26.86 4.61
CA LYS A 333 16.49 28.13 4.59
C LYS A 333 17.75 27.95 3.72
N THR A 334 17.76 28.51 2.52
CA THR A 334 19.02 28.92 1.88
C THR A 334 19.62 30.03 2.75
N PRO A 335 20.90 29.92 3.17
CA PRO A 335 21.56 31.06 3.79
C PRO A 335 21.72 32.13 2.71
N GLU A 336 21.17 33.32 2.96
CA GLU A 336 21.53 34.50 2.18
C GLU A 336 23.04 34.70 2.32
N ILE A 337 23.72 34.70 1.18
CA ILE A 337 25.10 35.16 1.06
C ILE A 337 25.02 36.55 0.44
N ASN A 338 25.61 37.52 1.15
CA ASN A 338 25.84 38.94 0.88
C ASN A 338 24.86 39.93 1.48
#